data_AF-A0A5S4SMD7-F1
#
_entry.id   AF-A0A5S4SMD7-F1
#
_cell.length_a   1.000
_cell.length_b   1.000
_cell.length_c   1.000
_cell.angle_alpha   90.00
_cell.angle_beta   90.00
_cell.angle_gamma   90.00
#
_symmetry.space_group_name_H-M   'P 1'
#
loop_
_entity.id
_entity.type
_entity.pdbx_description
1 polymer ?
#
loop_
_entity_poly.entity_id
_entity_poly.type
_entity_poly.pdbx_seq_one_letter_code
_entity_poly.pdbx_strand_id
1 'polypeptide(L)'
;MEPSTTAISLVLKSILSTLGGVFKRLWEPVTQFFFKEAYKVSTIHRSHRERKALCQSQLGEYLAYSINWRKVFLGKEHNMCTVWVKAKEGQSFKRATLCVTATLEKLRYQSIIVLYDLQEIPTVAAVPSVPIRQIEVRGNMVLIPYDSVLVELKELIDANEEKIYLKNIVSNCHRPFDNLEVVMGRRKSDVYRWGKWWNLDLLESEKHEIRIRYHGMAFDANFEAKRISYAWNSLLFRLTQWNWFLEACFWSKNLMTAKQLIKSIEKNE
;
A
#
# COMPACT_ATOMS: atom_id res chain seq x y z
N MET A 1 48.61 21.42 33.83
CA MET A 1 47.63 22.26 33.08
C MET A 1 46.96 21.38 32.03
N GLU A 2 45.76 20.85 32.26
CA GLU A 2 44.78 20.48 31.20
C GLU A 2 43.31 20.51 31.70
N PRO A 3 42.79 21.64 32.25
CA PRO A 3 41.35 21.79 32.49
C PRO A 3 40.58 22.44 31.32
N SER A 4 41.27 22.98 30.30
CA SER A 4 40.65 23.78 29.23
C SER A 4 40.01 22.94 28.12
N THR A 5 40.61 21.82 27.73
CA THR A 5 40.13 20.96 26.64
C THR A 5 38.85 20.20 27.01
N THR A 6 38.72 19.76 28.26
CA THR A 6 37.53 19.09 28.80
C THR A 6 36.35 20.04 28.94
N ALA A 7 36.56 21.27 29.45
CA ALA A 7 35.51 22.28 29.58
C ALA A 7 34.95 22.73 28.23
N ILE A 8 35.82 22.97 27.23
CA ILE A 8 35.41 23.32 25.86
C ILE A 8 34.57 22.20 25.22
N SER A 9 34.95 20.93 25.44
CA SER A 9 34.19 19.77 24.92
C SER A 9 32.79 19.64 25.54
N LEU A 10 32.63 20.01 26.81
CA LEU A 10 31.38 19.95 27.56
C LEU A 10 30.43 21.08 27.15
N VAL A 11 30.96 22.29 26.96
CA VAL A 11 30.20 23.45 26.48
C VAL A 11 29.77 23.27 25.02
N LEU A 12 30.65 22.74 24.15
CA LEU A 12 30.26 22.38 22.79
C LEU A 12 29.16 21.33 22.78
N LYS A 13 29.26 20.28 23.60
CA LYS A 13 28.21 19.25 23.72
C LYS A 13 26.89 19.82 24.23
N SER A 14 26.90 20.73 25.20
CA SER A 14 25.67 21.35 25.72
C SER A 14 25.02 22.28 24.69
N ILE A 15 25.82 23.07 23.96
CA ILE A 15 25.35 23.95 22.88
C ILE A 15 24.80 23.12 21.72
N LEU A 16 25.47 22.04 21.31
CA LEU A 16 24.98 21.10 20.30
C LEU A 16 23.69 20.41 20.74
N SER A 17 23.55 20.03 22.01
CA SER A 17 22.32 19.40 22.52
C SER A 17 21.13 20.37 22.57
N THR A 18 21.37 21.64 22.93
CA THR A 18 20.33 22.67 23.03
C THR A 18 19.90 23.14 21.64
N LEU A 19 20.86 23.38 20.74
CA LEU A 19 20.58 23.63 19.32
C LEU A 19 19.85 22.45 18.67
N GLY A 20 20.24 21.21 18.98
CA GLY A 20 19.56 20.00 18.52
C GLY A 20 18.10 19.91 19.00
N GLY A 21 17.83 20.27 20.26
CA GLY A 21 16.48 20.31 20.82
C GLY A 21 15.59 21.40 20.22
N VAL A 22 16.15 22.58 19.96
CA VAL A 22 15.44 23.71 19.31
C VAL A 22 15.15 23.40 17.85
N PHE A 23 16.12 22.85 17.11
CA PHE A 23 15.90 22.42 15.72
C PHE A 23 14.86 21.30 15.62
N LYS A 24 14.85 20.34 16.55
CA LYS A 24 13.85 19.27 16.59
C LYS A 24 12.43 19.84 16.72
N ARG A 25 12.21 20.79 17.64
CA ARG A 25 10.92 21.47 17.83
C ARG A 25 10.44 22.24 16.61
N LEU A 26 11.36 22.85 15.85
CA LEU A 26 11.02 23.58 14.63
C LEU A 26 10.72 22.65 13.45
N TRP A 27 11.33 21.48 13.42
CA TRP A 27 11.21 20.56 12.29
C TRP A 27 10.03 19.58 12.41
N GLU A 28 9.59 19.30 13.63
CA GLU A 28 8.43 18.47 13.93
C GLU A 28 7.13 18.95 13.24
N PRO A 29 6.72 20.23 13.29
CA PRO A 29 5.54 20.70 12.57
C PRO A 29 5.70 20.64 11.05
N VAL A 30 6.91 20.87 10.53
CA VAL A 30 7.22 20.75 9.10
C VAL A 30 7.02 19.30 8.64
N THR A 31 7.53 18.35 9.43
CA THR A 31 7.39 16.91 9.21
C THR A 31 5.91 16.49 9.26
N GLN A 32 5.14 17.01 10.21
CA GLN A 32 3.70 16.75 10.29
C GLN A 32 2.92 17.31 9.09
N PHE A 33 3.27 18.50 8.62
CA PHE A 33 2.67 19.10 7.44
C PHE A 33 2.93 18.24 6.19
N PHE A 34 4.18 17.88 5.93
CA PHE A 34 4.50 17.03 4.79
C PHE A 34 3.86 15.65 4.91
N PHE A 35 3.75 15.09 6.11
CA PHE A 35 3.03 13.85 6.36
C PHE A 35 1.55 13.97 5.96
N LYS A 36 0.88 15.04 6.36
CA LYS A 36 -0.53 15.29 6.02
C LYS A 36 -0.72 15.42 4.51
N GLU A 37 0.12 16.18 3.82
CA GLU A 37 0.00 16.36 2.36
C GLU A 37 0.29 15.08 1.59
N ALA A 38 1.32 14.34 2.01
CA ALA A 38 1.61 13.03 1.45
C ALA A 38 0.47 12.03 1.64
N TYR A 39 -0.14 12.03 2.84
CA TYR A 39 -1.29 11.18 3.15
C TYR A 39 -2.48 11.48 2.22
N LYS A 40 -2.77 12.76 1.97
CA LYS A 40 -3.82 13.17 1.03
C LYS A 40 -3.54 12.66 -0.39
N VAL A 41 -2.36 12.96 -0.94
CA VAL A 41 -1.99 12.54 -2.31
C VAL A 41 -2.04 11.02 -2.47
N SER A 42 -1.56 10.29 -1.47
CA SER A 42 -1.61 8.82 -1.46
C SER A 42 -3.05 8.31 -1.44
N THR A 43 -3.91 8.93 -0.63
CA THR A 43 -5.34 8.56 -0.56
C THR A 43 -6.03 8.81 -1.90
N ILE A 44 -5.76 9.95 -2.54
CA ILE A 44 -6.32 10.28 -3.86
C ILE A 44 -5.82 9.30 -4.93
N HIS A 45 -4.51 9.05 -4.99
CA HIS A 45 -3.92 8.10 -5.95
C HIS A 45 -4.47 6.69 -5.77
N ARG A 46 -4.63 6.26 -4.51
CA ARG A 46 -5.26 4.99 -4.17
C ARG A 46 -6.68 4.97 -4.70
N SER A 47 -7.53 5.91 -4.30
CA SER A 47 -8.92 5.97 -4.75
C SER A 47 -9.03 5.96 -6.27
N HIS A 48 -8.15 6.67 -6.98
CA HIS A 48 -8.08 6.67 -8.44
C HIS A 48 -7.71 5.28 -9.00
N ARG A 49 -6.68 4.62 -8.44
CA ARG A 49 -6.28 3.27 -8.84
C ARG A 49 -7.35 2.22 -8.50
N GLU A 50 -8.00 2.34 -7.34
CA GLU A 50 -9.09 1.46 -6.93
C GLU A 50 -10.28 1.62 -7.88
N ARG A 51 -10.63 2.85 -8.26
CA ARG A 51 -11.67 3.14 -9.27
C ARG A 51 -11.32 2.57 -10.64
N LYS A 52 -10.08 2.72 -11.15
CA LYS A 52 -9.77 2.37 -12.56
C LYS A 52 -9.20 0.97 -12.77
N ALA A 53 -8.46 0.40 -11.82
CA ALA A 53 -7.61 -0.76 -12.09
C ALA A 53 -7.92 -2.02 -11.25
N LEU A 54 -8.79 -1.91 -10.23
CA LEU A 54 -9.02 -3.03 -9.31
C LEU A 54 -10.21 -3.92 -9.65
N CYS A 55 -11.16 -3.48 -10.47
CA CYS A 55 -12.29 -4.30 -10.95
C CYS A 55 -12.09 -4.60 -12.43
N GLN A 56 -11.32 -5.65 -12.73
CA GLN A 56 -10.91 -6.01 -14.09
C GLN A 56 -12.00 -6.77 -14.84
N SER A 57 -12.87 -7.44 -14.09
CA SER A 57 -13.90 -8.32 -14.62
C SER A 57 -15.24 -7.62 -14.66
N GLN A 58 -16.09 -8.05 -15.58
CA GLN A 58 -17.45 -7.55 -15.70
C GLN A 58 -18.44 -8.62 -15.26
N LEU A 59 -19.49 -8.18 -14.57
CA LEU A 59 -20.64 -8.99 -14.19
C LEU A 59 -21.84 -8.40 -14.93
N GLY A 60 -21.97 -8.82 -16.19
CA GLY A 60 -22.94 -8.27 -17.14
C GLY A 60 -22.65 -6.80 -17.47
N GLU A 61 -23.72 -6.06 -17.75
CA GLU A 61 -23.67 -4.63 -18.08
C GLU A 61 -23.74 -3.70 -16.85
N TYR A 62 -23.91 -4.27 -15.66
CA TYR A 62 -24.21 -3.51 -14.44
C TYR A 62 -22.99 -3.25 -13.55
N LEU A 63 -22.19 -4.29 -13.30
CA LEU A 63 -21.14 -4.23 -12.28
C LEU A 63 -19.78 -4.59 -12.87
N ALA A 64 -18.74 -3.97 -12.33
CA ALA A 64 -17.37 -4.40 -12.47
C ALA A 64 -16.90 -4.98 -11.13
N TYR A 65 -16.15 -6.08 -11.17
CA TYR A 65 -15.70 -6.74 -9.96
C TYR A 65 -14.31 -7.38 -10.11
N SER A 66 -13.72 -7.74 -8.98
CA SER A 66 -12.57 -8.63 -8.89
C SER A 66 -12.59 -9.42 -7.59
N ILE A 67 -11.91 -10.56 -7.60
CA ILE A 67 -11.72 -11.40 -6.43
C ILE A 67 -10.26 -11.26 -6.00
N ASN A 68 -10.04 -10.92 -4.74
CA ASN A 68 -8.71 -10.68 -4.20
C ASN A 68 -8.52 -11.40 -2.87
N TRP A 69 -7.33 -11.94 -2.68
CA TRP A 69 -6.90 -12.37 -1.35
C TRP A 69 -6.30 -11.19 -0.59
N ARG A 70 -6.85 -10.88 0.58
CA ARG A 70 -6.38 -9.77 1.40
C ARG A 70 -6.36 -10.13 2.88
N LYS A 71 -5.44 -9.49 3.60
CA LYS A 71 -5.50 -9.38 5.06
C LYS A 71 -6.61 -8.40 5.46
N VAL A 72 -7.60 -8.89 6.18
CA VAL A 72 -8.71 -8.13 6.75
C VAL A 72 -8.58 -8.15 8.26
N PHE A 73 -8.81 -7.00 8.91
CA PHE A 73 -8.75 -6.88 10.36
C PHE A 73 -10.17 -6.93 10.95
N LEU A 74 -10.48 -7.99 11.68
CA LEU A 74 -11.75 -8.19 12.39
C LEU A 74 -11.45 -8.58 13.84
N GLY A 75 -10.86 -7.65 14.60
CA GLY A 75 -10.30 -7.91 15.95
C GLY A 75 -8.95 -8.65 15.94
N LYS A 76 -8.72 -9.51 14.94
CA LYS A 76 -7.41 -10.09 14.59
C LYS A 76 -7.20 -10.01 13.07
N GLU A 77 -5.94 -10.12 12.64
CA GLU A 77 -5.58 -10.12 11.22
C GLU A 77 -5.89 -11.48 10.60
N HIS A 78 -6.77 -11.51 9.59
CA HIS A 78 -7.18 -12.72 8.89
C HIS A 78 -6.93 -12.61 7.40
N ASN A 79 -6.34 -13.64 6.78
CA ASN A 79 -6.29 -13.76 5.32
C ASN A 79 -7.66 -14.27 4.83
N MET A 80 -8.35 -13.46 4.03
CA MET A 80 -9.69 -13.79 3.54
C MET A 80 -9.81 -13.53 2.04
N CYS A 81 -10.68 -14.32 1.40
CA CYS A 81 -11.19 -13.99 0.08
C CYS A 81 -12.04 -12.72 0.20
N THR A 82 -11.83 -11.76 -0.69
CA THR A 82 -12.60 -10.52 -0.76
C THR A 82 -13.11 -10.32 -2.17
N VAL A 83 -14.38 -9.91 -2.31
CA VAL A 83 -14.91 -9.42 -3.58
C VAL A 83 -14.94 -7.92 -3.54
N TRP A 84 -14.36 -7.32 -4.57
CA TRP A 84 -14.37 -5.88 -4.81
C TRP A 84 -15.37 -5.64 -5.93
N VAL A 85 -16.35 -4.79 -5.70
CA VAL A 85 -17.47 -4.59 -6.63
C VAL A 85 -17.78 -3.12 -6.74
N LYS A 86 -17.92 -2.62 -7.96
CA LYS A 86 -18.42 -1.27 -8.23
C LYS A 86 -19.48 -1.31 -9.33
N ALA A 87 -20.34 -0.31 -9.34
CA ALA A 87 -21.17 -0.01 -10.49
C ALA A 87 -20.31 0.45 -11.68
N LYS A 88 -20.80 0.22 -12.90
CA LYS A 88 -20.19 0.84 -14.08
C LYS A 88 -20.43 2.36 -14.08
N GLU A 89 -19.65 3.07 -14.88
CA GLU A 89 -19.69 4.53 -14.96
C GLU A 89 -21.10 5.04 -15.29
N GLY A 90 -21.55 6.06 -14.56
CA GLY A 90 -22.89 6.63 -14.66
C GLY A 90 -24.01 5.78 -14.05
N GLN A 91 -23.71 4.66 -13.39
CA GLN A 91 -24.70 3.79 -12.76
C GLN A 91 -24.59 3.81 -11.24
N SER A 92 -25.72 3.61 -10.57
CA SER A 92 -25.80 3.42 -9.13
C SER A 92 -26.92 2.44 -8.78
N PHE A 93 -26.70 1.66 -7.72
CA PHE A 93 -27.63 0.63 -7.28
C PHE A 93 -27.77 0.68 -5.76
N LYS A 94 -29.01 0.60 -5.28
CA LYS A 94 -29.26 0.56 -3.84
C LYS A 94 -28.83 -0.75 -3.21
N ARG A 95 -28.99 -1.86 -3.94
CA ARG A 95 -28.62 -3.19 -3.46
C ARG A 95 -28.18 -4.12 -4.59
N ALA A 96 -27.13 -4.89 -4.37
CA ALA A 96 -26.82 -6.06 -5.18
C ALA A 96 -26.57 -7.28 -4.30
N THR A 97 -27.12 -8.41 -4.70
CA THR A 97 -26.90 -9.71 -4.05
C THR A 97 -26.05 -10.57 -4.96
N LEU A 98 -24.87 -10.95 -4.50
CA LEU A 98 -23.92 -11.77 -5.23
C LEU A 98 -23.77 -13.13 -4.56
N CYS A 99 -23.64 -14.18 -5.38
CA CYS A 99 -23.27 -15.50 -4.94
C CYS A 99 -21.85 -15.80 -5.41
N VAL A 100 -20.95 -16.08 -4.47
CA VAL A 100 -19.56 -16.45 -4.75
C VAL A 100 -19.42 -17.94 -4.47
N THR A 101 -19.00 -18.70 -5.47
CA THR A 101 -18.78 -20.14 -5.37
C THR A 101 -17.34 -20.46 -5.72
N ALA A 102 -16.58 -21.05 -4.80
CA ALA A 102 -15.24 -21.58 -5.08
C ALA A 102 -15.29 -23.10 -5.15
N THR A 103 -14.57 -23.67 -6.12
CA THR A 103 -14.49 -25.12 -6.36
C THR A 103 -13.06 -25.61 -6.22
N LEU A 104 -12.91 -26.76 -5.57
CA LEU A 104 -11.64 -27.46 -5.43
C LEU A 104 -11.94 -28.96 -5.53
N GLU A 105 -11.58 -29.58 -6.64
CA GLU A 105 -11.89 -30.97 -6.97
C GLU A 105 -13.39 -31.27 -6.80
N LYS A 106 -13.77 -32.00 -5.74
CA LYS A 106 -15.16 -32.36 -5.40
C LYS A 106 -15.77 -31.44 -4.33
N LEU A 107 -14.99 -30.53 -3.74
CA LEU A 107 -15.43 -29.61 -2.71
C LEU A 107 -15.96 -28.32 -3.33
N ARG A 108 -17.07 -27.83 -2.78
CA ARG A 108 -17.72 -26.57 -3.18
C ARG A 108 -17.94 -25.71 -1.95
N TYR A 109 -17.43 -24.49 -2.00
CA TYR A 109 -17.62 -23.46 -0.99
C TYR A 109 -18.49 -22.37 -1.58
N GLN A 110 -19.50 -21.91 -0.84
CA GLN A 110 -20.44 -20.92 -1.33
C GLN A 110 -20.70 -19.86 -0.26
N SER A 111 -20.81 -18.61 -0.70
CA SER A 111 -21.22 -17.49 0.13
C SER A 111 -22.16 -16.60 -0.65
N ILE A 112 -23.17 -16.07 0.04
CA ILE A 112 -24.01 -15.00 -0.48
C ILE A 112 -23.58 -13.72 0.22
N ILE A 113 -23.32 -12.68 -0.56
CA ILE A 113 -22.99 -11.34 -0.06
C ILE A 113 -24.03 -10.35 -0.57
N VAL A 114 -24.46 -9.46 0.31
CA VAL A 114 -25.37 -8.37 -0.02
C VAL A 114 -24.60 -7.07 0.13
N LEU A 115 -24.59 -6.28 -0.92
CA LEU A 115 -23.90 -5.00 -1.01
C LEU A 115 -24.95 -3.91 -1.11
N TYR A 116 -24.75 -2.83 -0.35
CA TYR A 116 -25.63 -1.67 -0.33
C TYR A 116 -24.92 -0.46 -0.92
N ASP A 117 -25.70 0.46 -1.49
CA ASP A 117 -25.25 1.76 -2.02
C ASP A 117 -24.05 1.62 -2.97
N LEU A 118 -24.19 0.75 -3.95
CA LEU A 118 -23.17 0.50 -4.97
C LEU A 118 -23.11 1.66 -5.95
N GLN A 119 -21.92 2.26 -6.02
CA GLN A 119 -21.57 3.35 -6.92
C GLN A 119 -20.29 2.98 -7.68
N GLU A 120 -19.70 3.94 -8.39
CA GLU A 120 -18.42 3.76 -9.10
C GLU A 120 -17.22 3.52 -8.15
N ILE A 121 -17.37 3.85 -6.87
CA ILE A 121 -16.38 3.55 -5.84
C ILE A 121 -16.51 2.07 -5.46
N PRO A 122 -15.44 1.26 -5.53
CA PRO A 122 -15.53 -0.16 -5.21
C PRO A 122 -15.81 -0.40 -3.73
N THR A 123 -16.88 -1.15 -3.49
CA THR A 123 -17.22 -1.73 -2.19
C THR A 123 -16.49 -3.06 -2.04
N VAL A 124 -15.89 -3.28 -0.87
CA VAL A 124 -15.14 -4.49 -0.55
C VAL A 124 -15.91 -5.32 0.46
N ALA A 125 -16.23 -6.57 0.10
CA ALA A 125 -16.86 -7.52 1.01
C ALA A 125 -15.97 -8.74 1.23
N ALA A 126 -15.86 -9.17 2.49
CA ALA A 126 -15.22 -10.41 2.86
C ALA A 126 -16.12 -11.60 2.51
N VAL A 127 -15.51 -12.70 2.07
CA VAL A 127 -16.17 -13.97 1.73
C VAL A 127 -15.64 -15.05 2.68
N PRO A 128 -16.09 -15.06 3.95
CA PRO A 128 -15.48 -15.91 4.97
C PRO A 128 -15.69 -17.40 4.69
N SER A 129 -16.78 -17.77 4.02
CA SER A 129 -17.10 -19.16 3.67
C SER A 129 -16.19 -19.74 2.57
N VAL A 130 -15.36 -18.93 1.92
CA VAL A 130 -14.31 -19.37 0.98
C VAL A 130 -12.96 -19.21 1.70
N PRO A 131 -12.54 -20.21 2.49
CA PRO A 131 -11.35 -20.09 3.32
C PRO A 131 -10.09 -20.03 2.46
N ILE A 132 -9.01 -19.46 3.00
CA ILE A 132 -7.71 -19.63 2.35
C ILE A 132 -7.17 -21.03 2.64
N ARG A 133 -6.87 -21.80 1.60
CA ARG A 133 -6.21 -23.10 1.72
C ARG A 133 -4.69 -22.92 1.67
N GLN A 134 -3.96 -23.93 2.12
CA GLN A 134 -2.49 -23.90 2.10
C GLN A 134 -2.01 -23.58 0.68
N ILE A 135 -1.24 -22.50 0.57
CA ILE A 135 -0.56 -22.15 -0.67
C ILE A 135 0.70 -22.99 -0.71
N GLU A 136 0.74 -23.98 -1.58
CA GLU A 136 1.97 -24.75 -1.83
C GLU A 136 2.83 -24.01 -2.84
N VAL A 137 4.10 -23.81 -2.49
CA VAL A 137 5.12 -23.33 -3.43
C VAL A 137 5.98 -24.52 -3.81
N ARG A 138 5.88 -24.97 -5.06
CA ARG A 138 6.71 -26.06 -5.61
C ARG A 138 7.69 -25.48 -6.62
N GLY A 139 8.91 -25.22 -6.18
CA GLY A 139 9.91 -24.51 -6.99
C GLY A 139 9.47 -23.09 -7.34
N ASN A 140 9.33 -22.78 -8.63
CA ASN A 140 8.85 -21.49 -9.13
C ASN A 140 7.32 -21.43 -9.33
N MET A 141 6.59 -22.50 -9.03
CA MET A 141 5.14 -22.58 -9.20
C MET A 141 4.41 -22.35 -7.87
N VAL A 142 3.39 -21.51 -7.91
CA VAL A 142 2.43 -21.30 -6.82
C VAL A 142 1.19 -22.11 -7.14
N LEU A 143 0.89 -23.12 -6.31
CA LEU A 143 -0.36 -23.86 -6.41
C LEU A 143 -1.51 -23.00 -5.93
N ILE A 144 -2.51 -22.85 -6.80
CA ILE A 144 -3.70 -22.06 -6.56
C ILE A 144 -4.57 -22.81 -5.53
N PRO A 145 -5.18 -22.11 -4.55
CA PRO A 145 -6.00 -22.77 -3.53
C PRO A 145 -7.34 -23.35 -4.05
N TYR A 146 -7.76 -23.00 -5.28
CA TYR A 146 -9.02 -23.40 -5.88
C TYR A 146 -8.88 -23.53 -7.40
N ASP A 147 -9.63 -24.46 -8.01
CA ASP A 147 -9.66 -24.67 -9.46
C ASP A 147 -10.38 -23.52 -10.17
N SER A 148 -11.49 -23.07 -9.58
CA SER A 148 -12.25 -21.93 -10.09
C SER A 148 -13.06 -21.22 -9.00
N VAL A 149 -13.31 -19.93 -9.23
CA VAL A 149 -14.23 -19.12 -8.45
C VAL A 149 -15.25 -18.48 -9.39
N LEU A 150 -16.51 -18.85 -9.21
CA LEU A 150 -17.66 -18.33 -9.94
C LEU A 150 -18.34 -17.23 -9.11
N VAL A 151 -18.59 -16.08 -9.70
CA VAL A 151 -19.42 -15.02 -9.11
C VAL A 151 -20.66 -14.85 -9.94
N GLU A 152 -21.83 -14.89 -9.29
CA GLU A 152 -23.14 -14.75 -9.93
C GLU A 152 -23.89 -13.57 -9.30
N LEU A 153 -24.43 -12.68 -10.13
CA LEU A 153 -25.37 -11.65 -9.70
C LEU A 153 -26.76 -12.28 -9.60
N LYS A 154 -27.31 -12.37 -8.38
CA LYS A 154 -28.61 -12.97 -8.11
C LYS A 154 -29.74 -11.96 -8.10
N GLU A 155 -29.47 -10.76 -7.59
CA GLU A 155 -30.46 -9.69 -7.51
C GLU A 155 -29.78 -8.33 -7.59
N LEU A 156 -30.46 -7.39 -8.23
CA LEU A 156 -30.05 -6.00 -8.34
C LEU A 156 -31.26 -5.10 -8.15
N ILE A 157 -31.13 -4.11 -7.26
CA ILE A 157 -32.14 -3.09 -6.98
C ILE A 157 -31.55 -1.74 -7.35
N ASP A 158 -32.29 -0.99 -8.16
CA ASP A 158 -31.90 0.35 -8.61
C ASP A 158 -31.99 1.39 -7.47
N ALA A 159 -31.69 2.65 -7.78
CA ALA A 159 -31.78 3.74 -6.81
C ALA A 159 -33.23 4.06 -6.37
N ASN A 160 -34.23 3.70 -7.18
CA ASN A 160 -35.66 3.92 -6.94
C ASN A 160 -36.33 2.76 -6.19
N GLU A 161 -35.55 1.80 -5.68
CA GLU A 161 -36.04 0.57 -5.04
C GLU A 161 -36.72 -0.43 -5.99
N GLU A 162 -36.61 -0.23 -7.30
CA GLU A 162 -37.13 -1.15 -8.30
C GLU A 162 -36.16 -2.29 -8.57
N LYS A 163 -36.71 -3.50 -8.69
CA LYS A 163 -35.92 -4.69 -9.00
C LYS A 163 -35.62 -4.74 -10.49
N ILE A 164 -34.34 -4.77 -10.83
CA ILE A 164 -33.88 -4.92 -12.21
C ILE A 164 -34.01 -6.40 -12.62
N TYR A 165 -34.75 -6.66 -13.70
CA TYR A 165 -34.91 -8.01 -14.24
C TYR A 165 -33.66 -8.44 -15.00
N LEU A 166 -32.95 -9.45 -14.46
CA LEU A 166 -31.77 -10.03 -15.08
C LEU A 166 -32.20 -11.05 -16.14
N LYS A 167 -32.08 -10.70 -17.43
CA LYS A 167 -32.55 -11.55 -18.54
C LYS A 167 -31.83 -12.91 -18.64
N ASN A 168 -30.60 -13.03 -18.11
CA ASN A 168 -29.78 -14.24 -18.15
C ASN A 168 -29.03 -14.45 -16.82
N ILE A 169 -28.45 -15.63 -16.59
CA ILE A 169 -27.49 -15.85 -15.51
C ILE A 169 -26.29 -14.93 -15.74
N VAL A 170 -26.24 -13.83 -15.00
CA VAL A 170 -25.10 -12.92 -15.03
C VAL A 170 -24.03 -13.49 -14.11
N SER A 171 -23.12 -14.25 -14.71
CA SER A 171 -22.04 -14.90 -13.98
C SER A 171 -20.70 -14.78 -14.71
N ASN A 172 -19.62 -14.86 -13.96
CA ASN A 172 -18.28 -14.87 -14.52
C ASN A 172 -17.36 -15.74 -13.63
N CYS A 173 -16.48 -16.49 -14.28
CA CYS A 173 -15.64 -17.53 -13.67
C CYS A 173 -14.17 -17.14 -13.78
N HIS A 174 -13.48 -17.13 -12.64
CA HIS A 174 -12.06 -16.81 -12.56
C HIS A 174 -11.24 -17.99 -12.04
N ARG A 175 -10.00 -18.09 -12.54
CA ARG A 175 -8.93 -18.82 -11.85
C ARG A 175 -8.28 -17.85 -10.87
N PRO A 176 -8.26 -18.13 -9.56
CA PRO A 176 -7.83 -17.14 -8.57
C PRO A 176 -6.31 -17.00 -8.52
N PHE A 177 -5.72 -16.38 -9.55
CA PHE A 177 -4.31 -15.99 -9.57
C PHE A 177 -4.06 -14.60 -8.97
N ASP A 178 -5.10 -13.77 -8.83
CA ASP A 178 -4.91 -12.38 -8.45
C ASP A 178 -4.49 -12.24 -6.96
N ASN A 179 -3.31 -11.65 -6.76
CA ASN A 179 -2.77 -11.23 -5.46
C ASN A 179 -2.40 -12.32 -4.44
N LEU A 180 -2.16 -13.57 -4.83
CA LEU A 180 -1.57 -14.58 -3.93
C LEU A 180 -0.26 -14.11 -3.28
N GLU A 181 0.49 -13.23 -3.95
CA GLU A 181 1.70 -12.59 -3.41
C GLU A 181 1.47 -11.84 -2.09
N VAL A 182 0.26 -11.27 -1.89
CA VAL A 182 -0.12 -10.58 -0.64
C VAL A 182 -0.17 -11.55 0.51
N VAL A 183 -0.76 -12.72 0.28
CA VAL A 183 -0.88 -13.77 1.30
C VAL A 183 0.48 -14.42 1.57
N MET A 184 1.27 -14.64 0.51
CA MET A 184 2.62 -15.19 0.63
C MET A 184 3.63 -14.20 1.28
N GLY A 185 3.19 -13.00 1.68
CA GLY A 185 4.05 -11.97 2.26
C GLY A 185 5.07 -11.37 1.28
N ARG A 186 5.04 -11.78 0.00
CA ARG A 186 5.93 -11.28 -1.06
C ARG A 186 5.54 -9.87 -1.50
N ARG A 187 4.24 -9.58 -1.50
CA ARG A 187 3.72 -8.23 -1.68
C ARG A 187 3.62 -7.58 -0.31
N LYS A 188 4.62 -6.74 0.00
CA LYS A 188 4.59 -5.80 1.15
C LYS A 188 3.21 -5.13 1.19
N SER A 189 2.52 -5.22 2.33
CA SER A 189 1.17 -4.67 2.48
C SER A 189 1.16 -3.20 2.09
N ASP A 190 0.02 -2.67 1.62
CA ASP A 190 -0.03 -1.25 1.29
C ASP A 190 0.27 -0.39 2.52
N VAL A 191 -0.07 -0.85 3.73
CA VAL A 191 0.34 -0.23 5.01
C VAL A 191 1.86 -0.31 5.22
N TYR A 192 2.55 -1.36 4.76
CA TYR A 192 4.03 -1.45 4.81
C TYR A 192 4.68 -0.64 3.69
N ARG A 193 4.08 -0.53 2.50
CA ARG A 193 4.56 0.32 1.40
C ARG A 193 4.36 1.80 1.72
N TRP A 194 3.21 2.14 2.27
CA TRP A 194 2.92 3.46 2.83
C TRP A 194 3.67 3.68 4.12
N GLY A 195 3.93 2.63 4.89
CA GLY A 195 4.78 2.69 6.07
C GLY A 195 6.21 3.03 5.69
N LYS A 196 6.73 2.38 4.63
CA LYS A 196 8.03 2.68 4.01
C LYS A 196 8.16 4.11 3.53
N TRP A 197 7.04 4.75 3.21
CA TRP A 197 7.05 6.12 2.76
C TRP A 197 6.62 7.11 3.85
N TRP A 198 5.91 6.70 4.91
CA TRP A 198 5.15 7.62 5.77
C TRP A 198 4.90 7.16 7.23
N ASN A 199 5.22 5.93 7.66
CA ASN A 199 5.12 5.55 9.09
C ASN A 199 6.38 6.01 9.85
N LEU A 200 6.23 6.61 11.03
CA LEU A 200 7.36 7.04 11.89
C LEU A 200 8.32 5.89 12.22
N ASP A 201 7.81 4.68 12.45
CA ASP A 201 8.63 3.49 12.72
C ASP A 201 9.47 3.05 11.50
N LEU A 202 8.94 3.24 10.29
CA LEU A 202 9.68 2.97 9.05
C LEU A 202 10.53 4.17 8.61
N LEU A 203 10.22 5.38 9.07
CA LEU A 203 11.05 6.56 8.91
C LEU A 203 12.40 6.32 9.57
N GLU A 204 12.45 5.71 10.76
CA GLU A 204 13.71 5.26 11.36
C GLU A 204 14.44 4.18 10.55
N SER A 205 13.70 3.21 9.99
CA SER A 205 14.30 2.17 9.12
C SER A 205 14.85 2.72 7.79
N GLU A 206 14.17 3.69 7.17
CA GLU A 206 14.63 4.35 5.94
C GLU A 206 15.78 5.31 6.23
N LYS A 207 15.73 6.04 7.36
CA LYS A 207 16.87 6.82 7.88
C LYS A 207 18.11 5.94 8.03
N HIS A 208 17.92 4.71 8.53
CA HIS A 208 18.98 3.71 8.66
C HIS A 208 19.47 3.21 7.29
N GLU A 209 18.57 2.88 6.34
CA GLU A 209 18.95 2.50 4.96
C GLU A 209 19.72 3.62 4.25
N ILE A 210 19.33 4.89 4.43
CA ILE A 210 20.03 6.06 3.85
C ILE A 210 21.45 6.17 4.43
N ARG A 211 21.61 5.99 5.75
CA ARG A 211 22.91 5.98 6.42
C ARG A 211 23.82 4.86 5.90
N ILE A 212 23.29 3.63 5.79
CA ILE A 212 24.03 2.48 5.23
C ILE A 212 24.44 2.76 3.79
N ARG A 213 23.54 3.34 2.98
CA ARG A 213 23.80 3.61 1.56
C ARG A 213 24.98 4.58 1.38
N TYR A 214 24.98 5.72 2.07
CA TYR A 214 26.08 6.68 1.93
C TYR A 214 27.40 6.14 2.51
N HIS A 215 27.32 5.31 3.55
CA HIS A 215 28.49 4.58 4.05
C HIS A 215 29.05 3.61 3.00
N GLY A 216 28.19 2.80 2.37
CA GLY A 216 28.57 1.86 1.30
C GLY A 216 29.16 2.60 0.09
N MET A 217 28.53 3.69 -0.36
CA MET A 217 29.04 4.51 -1.46
C MET A 217 30.39 5.17 -1.16
N ALA A 218 30.65 5.54 0.10
CA ALA A 218 31.96 6.02 0.52
C ALA A 218 33.00 4.88 0.50
N PHE A 219 32.64 3.71 1.02
CA PHE A 219 33.50 2.53 1.02
C PHE A 219 33.87 2.09 -0.40
N ASP A 220 32.88 1.98 -1.30
CA ASP A 220 33.08 1.58 -2.71
C ASP A 220 33.94 2.61 -3.46
N ALA A 221 33.69 3.91 -3.24
CA ALA A 221 34.51 4.96 -3.88
C ALA A 221 35.96 4.96 -3.40
N ASN A 222 36.21 4.55 -2.15
CA ASN A 222 37.56 4.36 -1.62
C ASN A 222 38.22 3.13 -2.25
N PHE A 223 37.48 2.03 -2.38
CA PHE A 223 37.94 0.80 -3.03
C PHE A 223 38.30 1.02 -4.51
N GLU A 224 37.51 1.80 -5.22
CA GLU A 224 37.74 2.17 -6.63
C GLU A 224 38.76 3.33 -6.81
N ALA A 225 39.42 3.79 -5.73
CA ALA A 225 40.38 4.90 -5.73
C ALA A 225 39.84 6.23 -6.30
N LYS A 226 38.51 6.45 -6.27
CA LYS A 226 37.85 7.67 -6.77
C LYS A 226 37.84 8.76 -5.72
N ARG A 227 38.95 9.52 -5.59
CA ARG A 227 39.16 10.54 -4.54
C ARG A 227 38.02 11.56 -4.38
N ILE A 228 37.50 12.11 -5.48
CA ILE A 228 36.43 13.13 -5.43
C ILE A 228 35.12 12.50 -4.94
N SER A 229 34.78 11.31 -5.47
CA SER A 229 33.58 10.56 -5.06
C SER A 229 33.65 10.16 -3.59
N TYR A 230 34.81 9.69 -3.13
CA TYR A 230 35.05 9.36 -1.73
C TYR A 230 34.86 10.57 -0.81
N ALA A 231 35.45 11.72 -1.15
CA ALA A 231 35.33 12.94 -0.36
C ALA A 231 33.85 13.39 -0.24
N TRP A 232 33.11 13.34 -1.34
CA TRP A 232 31.68 13.67 -1.35
C TRP A 232 30.84 12.67 -0.55
N ASN A 233 30.98 11.37 -0.81
CA ASN A 233 30.18 10.35 -0.12
C ASN A 233 30.50 10.28 1.38
N SER A 234 31.74 10.55 1.77
CA SER A 234 32.14 10.65 3.17
C SER A 234 31.52 11.87 3.86
N LEU A 235 31.43 13.01 3.18
CA LEU A 235 30.73 14.19 3.68
C LEU A 235 29.23 13.90 3.86
N LEU A 236 28.59 13.28 2.85
CA LEU A 236 27.18 12.89 2.93
C LEU A 236 26.94 11.89 4.07
N PHE A 237 27.83 10.92 4.26
CA PHE A 237 27.77 10.00 5.39
C PHE A 237 27.88 10.74 6.73
N ARG A 238 28.78 11.72 6.88
CA ARG A 238 28.84 12.55 8.11
C ARG A 238 27.56 13.34 8.34
N LEU A 239 26.93 13.85 7.29
CA LEU A 239 25.64 14.54 7.38
C LEU A 239 24.51 13.60 7.82
N THR A 240 24.57 12.30 7.48
CA THR A 240 23.59 11.30 7.99
C THR A 240 23.63 11.04 9.50
N GLN A 241 24.62 11.58 10.22
CA GLN A 241 24.62 11.56 11.68
C GLN A 241 23.60 12.54 12.27
N TRP A 242 23.09 13.47 11.46
CA TRP A 242 22.14 14.49 11.87
C TRP A 242 20.72 14.12 11.42
N ASN A 243 19.78 14.07 12.36
CA ASN A 243 18.39 13.65 12.07
C ASN A 243 17.68 14.54 11.05
N TRP A 244 17.94 15.86 11.07
CA TRP A 244 17.33 16.82 10.14
C TRP A 244 17.73 16.54 8.68
N PHE A 245 18.99 16.13 8.45
CA PHE A 245 19.48 15.83 7.11
C PHE A 245 18.79 14.58 6.56
N LEU A 246 18.68 13.55 7.41
CA LEU A 246 17.97 12.34 7.05
C LEU A 246 16.47 12.60 6.77
N GLU A 247 15.83 13.47 7.54
CA GLU A 247 14.45 13.87 7.30
C GLU A 247 14.29 14.68 6.01
N ALA A 248 15.24 15.56 5.69
CA ALA A 248 15.26 16.29 4.42
C ALA A 248 15.44 15.34 3.21
N CYS A 249 16.34 14.35 3.31
CA CYS A 249 16.50 13.31 2.29
C CYS A 249 15.24 12.47 2.12
N PHE A 250 14.57 12.13 3.23
CA PHE A 250 13.31 11.40 3.20
C PHE A 250 12.20 12.20 2.53
N TRP A 251 11.95 13.44 2.96
CA TRP A 251 10.88 14.28 2.43
C TRP A 251 11.12 14.69 0.97
N SER A 252 12.36 14.92 0.54
CA SER A 252 12.66 15.24 -0.87
C SER A 252 12.34 14.08 -1.80
N LYS A 253 12.74 12.85 -1.46
CA LYS A 253 12.37 11.61 -2.19
C LYS A 253 10.85 11.49 -2.29
N ASN A 254 10.18 11.68 -1.17
CA ASN A 254 8.73 11.59 -1.04
C ASN A 254 7.97 12.66 -1.84
N LEU A 255 8.45 13.90 -1.87
CA LEU A 255 7.90 14.98 -2.70
C LEU A 255 8.05 14.69 -4.20
N MET A 256 9.19 14.14 -4.63
CA MET A 256 9.39 13.71 -6.01
C MET A 256 8.38 12.62 -6.41
N THR A 257 8.20 11.62 -5.55
CA THR A 257 7.23 10.56 -5.79
C THR A 257 5.81 11.09 -5.81
N ALA A 258 5.42 11.97 -4.88
CA ALA A 258 4.11 12.60 -4.87
C ALA A 258 3.84 13.36 -6.18
N LYS A 259 4.82 14.14 -6.69
CA LYS A 259 4.71 14.81 -7.99
C LYS A 259 4.50 13.83 -9.15
N GLN A 260 5.19 12.70 -9.14
CA GLN A 260 5.01 11.66 -10.17
C GLN A 260 3.61 11.03 -10.10
N LEU A 261 3.10 10.78 -8.89
CA LEU A 261 1.76 10.22 -8.68
C LEU A 261 0.67 11.20 -9.14
N ILE A 262 0.77 12.49 -8.80
CA ILE A 262 -0.18 13.51 -9.25
C ILE A 262 -0.22 13.58 -10.77
N LYS A 263 0.94 13.69 -11.44
CA LYS A 263 1.02 13.67 -12.90
C LYS A 263 0.41 12.41 -13.52
N SER A 264 0.55 11.25 -12.86
CA SER A 264 -0.04 10.00 -13.34
C SER A 264 -1.56 9.96 -13.21
N ILE A 265 -2.15 10.71 -12.27
CA ILE A 265 -3.60 10.86 -12.12
C ILE A 265 -4.11 11.81 -13.20
N GLU A 266 -3.52 12.99 -13.30
CA GLU A 266 -3.89 14.03 -14.29
C GLU A 266 -3.82 13.52 -15.75
N LYS A 267 -2.89 12.62 -16.07
CA LYS A 267 -2.75 12.06 -17.43
C LYS A 267 -3.82 11.01 -17.77
N ASN A 268 -4.48 10.44 -16.76
CA ASN A 268 -5.42 9.34 -16.93
C ASN A 268 -6.88 9.76 -16.71
N GLU A 269 -7.15 10.96 -16.19
CA GLU A 269 -8.46 11.64 -16.27
C GLU A 269 -8.74 12.12 -17.70
#